data_AF-A0AAV3UNE6-F1
#
_entry.id   AF-A0AAV3UNE6-F1
#
_cell.length_a   1.000
_cell.length_b   1.000
_cell.length_c   1.000
_cell.angle_alpha   90.00
_cell.angle_beta   90.00
_cell.angle_gamma   90.00
#
_symmetry.space_group_name_H-M   'P 1'
#
loop_
_entity.id
_entity.type
_entity.pdbx_description
1 polymer ?
#
loop_
_entity_poly.entity_id
_entity_poly.type
_entity_poly.pdbx_seq_one_letter_code
_entity_poly.pdbx_strand_id
1 'polypeptide(L)' 'MGNLIVKAAVKEQLEDQNVASDFYDALDEEVAAVLEDASRRAEENDRKTVQARDL' A
#
# COMPACT_ATOMS: atom_id res chain seq x y z
N MET A 1 8.11 7.73 -4.68
CA MET A 1 7.92 6.33 -4.26
C MET A 1 8.06 5.42 -5.47
N GLY A 2 8.48 4.16 -5.28
CA GLY A 2 8.39 3.14 -6.33
C GLY A 2 6.97 2.58 -6.40
N ASN A 3 6.62 1.90 -7.50
CA ASN A 3 5.33 1.20 -7.62
C ASN A 3 5.25 0.07 -6.58
N LEU A 4 4.36 0.21 -5.61
CA LEU A 4 4.06 -0.75 -4.54
C LEU A 4 2.99 -1.75 -4.97
N ILE A 5 2.16 -1.40 -5.96
CA ILE A 5 1.06 -2.25 -6.43
C ILE A 5 1.35 -2.91 -7.79
N VAL A 6 0.79 -4.11 -7.98
CA VAL A 6 0.78 -4.81 -9.26
C VAL A 6 -0.56 -4.58 -9.95
N LYS A 7 -0.57 -3.73 -10.99
CA LYS A 7 -1.81 -3.33 -11.70
C LYS A 7 -2.63 -4.53 -12.22
N ALA A 8 -1.97 -5.61 -12.62
CA ALA A 8 -2.64 -6.83 -13.09
C ALA A 8 -3.45 -7.51 -11.96
N ALA A 9 -2.88 -7.63 -10.76
CA ALA A 9 -3.57 -8.21 -9.61
C ALA A 9 -4.76 -7.34 -9.18
N VAL A 10 -4.62 -6.01 -9.26
CA VAL A 10 -5.73 -5.08 -8.98
C VAL A 10 -6.88 -5.29 -9.97
N LYS A 11 -6.60 -5.45 -11.26
CA LYS A 11 -7.64 -5.74 -12.27
C LYS A 11 -8.33 -7.08 -12.02
N GLU A 12 -7.56 -8.10 -11.64
CA GLU A 12 -8.11 -9.42 -11.31
C GLU A 12 -9.10 -9.34 -10.14
N GLN A 13 -8.79 -8.56 -9.11
CA GLN A 13 -9.68 -8.39 -7.93
C GLN A 13 -10.92 -7.53 -8.21
N LEU A 14 -10.87 -6.66 -9.21
CA LEU A 14 -11.99 -5.77 -9.57
C LEU A 14 -12.84 -6.32 -10.73
N GLU A 15 -12.49 -7.52 -11.23
CA GLU A 15 -13.22 -8.32 -12.22
C GLU A 15 -13.87 -7.48 -13.34
N ASP A 16 -15.18 -7.25 -13.24
CA ASP A 16 -16.03 -6.62 -14.26
C ASP A 16 -15.89 -5.08 -14.34
N GLN A 17 -15.03 -4.48 -13.52
CA GLN A 17 -14.85 -3.04 -13.48
C GLN A 17 -13.70 -2.57 -14.38
N ASN A 18 -14.00 -1.61 -15.25
CA ASN A 18 -12.94 -0.84 -15.90
C ASN A 18 -12.23 0.01 -14.85
N VAL A 19 -10.91 -0.15 -14.74
CA VAL A 19 -10.09 0.62 -13.80
C VAL A 19 -9.47 1.80 -14.53
N ALA A 20 -9.76 3.01 -14.07
CA ALA A 20 -9.18 4.23 -14.59
C ALA A 20 -7.66 4.28 -14.32
N SER A 21 -6.90 4.99 -15.16
CA SER A 21 -5.44 5.01 -15.04
C SER A 21 -4.94 5.69 -13.77
N ASP A 22 -5.64 6.74 -13.34
CA ASP A 22 -5.37 7.54 -12.13
C ASP A 22 -5.68 6.77 -10.83
N PHE A 23 -6.60 5.81 -10.86
CA PHE A 23 -6.88 4.94 -9.72
C PHE A 23 -5.63 4.21 -9.22
N TYR A 24 -4.77 3.76 -10.13
CA TYR A 24 -3.54 3.06 -9.74
C TYR A 24 -2.59 3.95 -8.97
N ASP A 25 -2.47 5.21 -9.38
CA ASP A 25 -1.56 6.16 -8.74
C ASP A 25 -2.10 6.51 -7.34
N ALA A 26 -3.42 6.74 -7.22
CA ALA A 26 -4.07 6.96 -5.94
C ALA A 26 -3.95 5.75 -4.99
N LEU A 27 -4.13 4.53 -5.49
CA LEU A 27 -3.98 3.32 -4.67
C LEU A 27 -2.52 3.11 -4.24
N ASP A 28 -1.55 3.43 -5.09
CA ASP A 28 -0.13 3.35 -4.74
C ASP A 28 0.23 4.32 -3.60
N GLU A 29 -0.31 5.54 -3.64
CA GLU A 29 -0.16 6.55 -2.58
C GLU A 29 -0.77 6.08 -1.25
N GLU A 30 -1.98 5.49 -1.27
CA GLU A 30 -2.60 4.94 -0.07
C GLU A 30 -1.78 3.80 0.55
N VAL A 31 -1.27 2.87 -0.28
CA VAL A 31 -0.40 1.79 0.20
C VAL A 31 0.92 2.34 0.76
N ALA A 32 1.48 3.38 0.14
CA ALA A 32 2.68 4.05 0.64
C ALA A 32 2.45 4.66 2.03
N ALA A 33 1.32 5.34 2.22
CA ALA A 33 0.96 5.93 3.51
C ALA A 33 0.80 4.87 4.60
N VAL A 34 0.16 3.73 4.30
CA VAL A 34 0.03 2.60 5.23
C VAL A 34 1.41 2.03 5.63
N LEU A 35 2.34 1.90 4.69
CA LEU A 35 3.69 1.42 4.98
C LEU A 35 4.51 2.42 5.81
N GLU A 36 4.38 3.73 5.52
CA GLU A 36 5.03 4.79 6.29
C GLU A 36 4.53 4.81 7.74
N ASP A 37 3.21 4.71 7.93
CA ASP A 37 2.59 4.63 9.25
C ASP A 37 3.05 3.40 10.03
N ALA A 38 3.10 2.24 9.38
CA ALA A 38 3.54 1.01 10.02
C ALA A 38 5.03 1.06 10.39
N SER A 39 5.87 1.64 9.51
CA SER A 39 7.28 1.89 9.82
C SER A 39 7.44 2.84 11.00
N ARG A 40 6.68 3.96 11.03
CA ARG A 40 6.69 4.93 12.12
C ARG A 40 6.28 4.31 13.44
N ARG A 41 5.18 3.55 13.49
CA ARG A 41 4.74 2.86 14.73
C ARG A 41 5.79 1.87 15.23
N ALA A 42 6.48 1.16 14.33
CA ALA A 42 7.57 0.27 14.73
C ALA A 42 8.73 1.06 15.36
N GLU A 43 9.13 2.17 14.75
CA GLU A 43 10.19 3.05 15.24
C GLU A 43 9.84 3.69 16.59
N GLU A 44 8.62 4.21 16.75
CA GLU A 44 8.10 4.76 18.01
C GLU A 44 8.08 3.76 19.16
N ASN A 45 8.10 2.46 18.85
CA ASN A 45 8.18 1.37 19.82
C ASN A 45 9.58 0.74 19.89
N ASP A 46 10.62 1.47 19.49
CA ASP A 46 12.03 1.05 19.50
C ASP A 46 12.29 -0.26 18.73
N ARG A 47 11.51 -0.55 17.69
CA ARG A 47 11.64 -1.75 16.86
C ARG A 47 12.13 -1.43 15.46
N LYS A 48 13.02 -2.28 14.93
CA LYS A 48 13.46 -2.27 13.52
C LYS A 48 12.66 -3.22 12.62
N THR A 49 11.69 -3.92 13.19
CA THR A 49 10.86 -4.90 12.47
C THR A 49 9.43 -4.43 12.53
N VAL A 50 8.88 -4.10 11.35
CA VAL A 50 7.44 -3.87 11.15
C VAL A 50 6.70 -5.18 11.35
N GLN A 51 5.62 -5.14 12.11
CA GLN A 51 4.79 -6.28 12.48
C GLN A 51 3.33 -6.03 12.13
N ALA A 52 2.51 -7.07 12.16
CA ALA A 52 1.08 -6.96 11.84
C ALA A 52 0.32 -5.95 12.72
N ARG A 53 0.79 -5.70 13.94
CA ARG A 53 0.23 -4.69 14.86
C ARG A 53 0.55 -3.24 14.48
N ASP A 54 1.48 -3.04 13.55
CA ASP A 54 1.88 -1.73 13.09
C ASP A 54 1.04 -1.27 11.89
N LEU A 55 0.38 -2.19 11.18
CA LEU A 55 -0.61 -1.88 10.16
C LEU A 55 -1.82 -1.18 10.81
#